data_AF-H5YGD1-F1
#
_entry.id   AF-H5YGD1-F1
#
_cell.length_a   1.000
_cell.length_b   1.000
_cell.length_c   1.000
_cell.angle_alpha   90.00
_cell.angle_beta   90.00
_cell.angle_gamma   90.00
#
_symmetry.space_group_name_H-M   'P 1'
#
loop_
_entity.id
_entity.type
_entity.pdbx_description
1 polymer ?
#
loop_
_entity_poly.entity_id
_entity_poly.type
_entity_poly.pdbx_seq_one_letter_code
_entity_poly.pdbx_strand_id
1 'polypeptide(L)'
;MADSGRKFRRCYDPVRAVATRRFRPQFIFMKQSEIFRDNADNCLQLAERAEGQPSHNRFLRMANAWTALADEQDWLDGEVPPVPARRPQKQDA
;
A
#
# COMPACT_ATOMS: atom_id res chain seq x y z
N MET A 1 -2.77 61.74 28.85
CA MET A 1 -2.40 61.57 27.43
C MET A 1 -1.19 60.65 27.32
N ALA A 2 -1.13 59.87 26.24
CA ALA A 2 -0.04 59.00 25.73
C ALA A 2 0.26 57.74 26.58
N ASP A 3 -0.25 56.55 26.22
CA ASP A 3 0.05 55.68 25.05
C ASP A 3 1.54 55.30 24.94
N SER A 4 1.82 54.02 25.19
CA SER A 4 3.11 53.39 24.92
C SER A 4 2.91 51.87 24.72
N GLY A 5 2.39 51.54 23.54
CA GLY A 5 2.87 50.48 22.67
C GLY A 5 3.37 49.18 23.32
N ARG A 6 2.45 48.28 23.66
CA ARG A 6 2.76 46.85 23.75
C ARG A 6 3.11 46.33 22.36
N LYS A 7 4.41 46.25 22.06
CA LYS A 7 4.92 45.53 20.90
C LYS A 7 4.49 44.07 21.01
N PHE A 8 3.43 43.72 20.29
CA PHE A 8 2.99 42.35 20.07
C PHE A 8 4.16 41.63 19.38
N ARG A 9 4.99 40.93 20.15
CA ARG A 9 5.89 39.94 19.57
C ARG A 9 4.96 38.90 18.94
N ARG A 10 4.87 38.90 17.61
CA ARG A 10 4.40 37.71 16.88
C ARG A 10 5.41 36.62 17.20
N CYS A 11 5.13 35.85 18.24
CA CYS A 11 5.75 34.56 18.41
C CYS A 11 5.46 33.80 17.11
N TYR A 12 6.53 33.35 16.46
CA TYR A 12 6.41 32.39 15.37
C TYR A 12 5.58 31.21 15.90
N ASP A 13 4.39 31.04 15.35
CA ASP A 13 3.53 29.90 15.62
C ASP A 13 3.79 28.86 14.52
N PRO A 14 4.62 27.83 14.79
CA PRO A 14 4.94 26.82 13.80
C PRO A 14 3.71 26.02 13.36
N VAL A 15 2.68 25.92 14.22
CA VAL A 15 1.47 25.15 13.96
C VAL A 15 0.65 25.85 12.86
N ARG A 16 0.55 27.18 12.94
CA ARG A 16 -0.13 27.98 11.90
C ARG A 16 0.68 28.12 10.61
N ALA A 17 2.01 28.04 10.68
CA ALA A 17 2.90 28.11 9.52
C ALA A 17 2.91 26.83 8.66
N VAL A 18 2.65 25.65 9.27
CA VAL A 18 2.54 24.38 8.53
C VAL A 18 1.17 24.24 7.84
N ALA A 19 0.11 24.80 8.43
CA ALA A 19 -1.25 24.70 7.91
C ALA A 19 -1.48 25.41 6.55
N THR A 20 -0.56 26.27 6.11
CA THR A 20 -0.63 26.97 4.80
C THR A 20 0.19 26.30 3.70
N ARG A 21 0.96 25.25 4.01
CA ARG A 21 1.40 24.34 2.95
C ARG A 21 0.13 23.65 2.47
N ARG A 22 -0.30 24.00 1.26
CA ARG A 22 -1.13 23.09 0.45
C ARG A 22 -0.36 21.78 0.38
N PHE A 23 -0.61 20.89 1.32
CA PHE A 23 -0.41 19.48 1.14
C PHE A 23 -1.29 19.19 -0.06
N ARG A 24 -0.70 19.16 -1.26
CA ARG A 24 -1.33 18.38 -2.32
C ARG A 24 -1.23 16.99 -1.72
N PRO A 25 -2.33 16.36 -1.28
CA PRO A 25 -2.24 14.94 -1.16
C PRO A 25 -2.04 14.54 -2.62
N GLN A 26 -0.82 14.14 -2.97
CA GLN A 26 -0.70 12.99 -3.83
C GLN A 26 -1.44 11.89 -3.08
N PHE A 27 -2.76 11.92 -3.16
CA PHE A 27 -3.59 10.77 -2.94
C PHE A 27 -3.27 9.91 -4.16
N ILE A 28 -2.08 9.33 -4.15
CA ILE A 28 -1.83 8.07 -4.82
C ILE A 28 -2.77 7.16 -4.03
N PHE A 29 -3.99 6.97 -4.52
CA PHE A 29 -4.81 5.86 -4.08
C PHE A 29 -3.96 4.67 -4.48
N MET A 30 -3.16 4.14 -3.55
CA MET A 30 -2.44 2.90 -3.82
C MET A 30 -3.51 1.88 -4.18
N LYS A 31 -3.31 1.21 -5.30
CA LYS A 31 -4.28 0.24 -5.79
C LYS A 31 -4.44 -0.84 -4.71
N GLN A 32 -5.64 -1.38 -4.57
CA GLN A 32 -5.89 -2.40 -3.55
C GLN A 32 -4.96 -3.61 -3.71
N SER A 33 -4.61 -3.97 -4.96
CA SER A 33 -3.62 -5.00 -5.27
C SER A 33 -2.19 -4.63 -4.85
N GLU A 34 -1.77 -3.36 -4.94
CA GLU A 34 -0.47 -2.89 -4.44
C GLU A 34 -0.38 -3.02 -2.92
N ILE A 35 -1.44 -2.65 -2.19
CA ILE A 35 -1.50 -2.81 -0.74
C ILE A 35 -1.35 -4.30 -0.34
N PHE A 36 -1.97 -5.20 -1.10
CA PHE A 36 -1.81 -6.64 -0.85
C PHE A 36 -0.39 -7.14 -1.16
N ARG A 37 0.27 -6.60 -2.18
CA ARG A 37 1.68 -6.91 -2.46
C ARG A 37 2.60 -6.45 -1.34
N ASP A 38 2.41 -5.23 -0.84
CA ASP A 38 3.19 -4.72 0.30
C ASP A 38 3.01 -5.59 1.55
N ASN A 39 1.79 -6.09 1.80
CA ASN A 39 1.53 -7.03 2.89
C ASN A 39 2.24 -8.38 2.69
N ALA A 40 2.27 -8.88 1.44
CA ALA A 40 2.98 -10.11 1.11
C ALA A 40 4.48 -9.95 1.38
N ASP A 41 5.08 -8.86 0.93
CA ASP A 41 6.51 -8.55 1.15
C ASP A 41 6.84 -8.40 2.63
N ASN A 42 5.96 -7.75 3.41
CA ASN A 42 6.12 -7.68 4.86
C ASN A 42 6.12 -9.07 5.50
N CYS A 43 5.19 -9.94 5.09
CA CYS A 43 5.12 -11.32 5.57
C CYS A 43 6.39 -12.10 5.20
N LEU A 44 6.97 -11.90 4.02
CA LEU A 44 8.24 -12.51 3.64
C LEU A 44 9.39 -12.07 4.55
N GLN A 45 9.50 -10.77 4.83
CA GLN A 45 10.50 -10.26 5.78
C GLN A 45 10.32 -10.82 7.20
N LEU A 46 9.08 -11.03 7.63
CA LEU A 46 8.79 -11.68 8.91
C LEU A 46 9.16 -13.17 8.87
N ALA A 47 8.92 -13.87 7.76
CA ALA A 47 9.30 -15.26 7.59
C ALA A 47 10.83 -15.43 7.68
N GLU A 48 11.59 -14.59 6.99
CA GLU A 48 13.06 -14.59 7.01
C GLU A 48 13.63 -14.43 8.43
N ARG A 49 12.96 -13.65 9.28
CA ARG A 49 13.38 -13.36 10.66
C ARG A 49 12.76 -14.29 11.69
N ALA A 50 11.87 -15.18 11.28
CA ALA A 50 11.10 -15.99 12.21
C ALA A 50 11.98 -17.04 12.89
N GLU A 51 11.83 -17.15 14.21
CA GLU A 51 12.47 -18.21 14.97
C GLU A 51 11.70 -19.53 14.77
N GLY A 52 12.32 -20.43 14.02
CA GLY A 52 11.84 -21.79 13.83
C GLY A 52 10.83 -21.99 12.70
N GLN A 53 10.78 -23.25 12.25
CA GLN A 53 10.01 -23.65 11.09
C GLN A 53 8.49 -23.36 11.17
N PRO A 54 7.81 -23.52 12.32
CA PRO A 54 6.37 -23.25 12.40
C PRO A 54 6.02 -21.79 12.13
N SER A 55 6.78 -20.85 12.70
CA SER A 55 6.57 -19.41 12.55
C SER A 55 6.90 -18.97 11.13
N HIS A 56 8.03 -19.42 10.59
CA HIS A 56 8.40 -19.22 9.18
C HIS A 56 7.28 -19.68 8.23
N ASN A 57 6.78 -20.91 8.41
CA ASN A 57 5.72 -21.46 7.55
C ASN A 57 4.40 -20.70 7.66
N ARG A 58 4.06 -20.15 8.83
CA ARG A 58 2.88 -19.31 9.00
C ARG A 58 2.98 -18.03 8.17
N PHE A 59 4.10 -17.32 8.28
CA PHE A 59 4.32 -16.10 7.52
C PHE A 59 4.37 -16.36 6.02
N LEU A 60 5.00 -17.44 5.57
CA LEU A 60 5.04 -17.82 4.15
C LEU A 60 3.64 -18.09 3.59
N ARG A 61 2.78 -18.80 4.35
CA ARG A 61 1.38 -19.02 3.94
C ARG A 61 0.60 -17.71 3.85
N MET A 62 0.88 -16.78 4.76
CA MET A 62 0.24 -15.46 4.78
C MET A 62 0.68 -14.61 3.58
N ALA A 63 1.97 -14.63 3.26
CA ALA A 63 2.50 -13.99 2.05
C ALA A 63 1.81 -14.51 0.79
N ASN A 64 1.74 -15.84 0.64
CA ASN A 64 1.06 -16.46 -0.50
C ASN A 64 -0.42 -16.08 -0.59
N ALA A 65 -1.11 -15.99 0.55
CA ALA A 65 -2.52 -15.57 0.57
C ALA A 65 -2.69 -14.11 0.12
N TRP A 66 -1.81 -13.21 0.56
CA TRP A 66 -1.81 -11.81 0.13
C TRP A 66 -1.49 -11.68 -1.37
N THR A 67 -0.51 -12.42 -1.89
CA THR A 67 -0.21 -12.45 -3.32
C THR A 67 -1.43 -12.90 -4.13
N ALA A 68 -2.10 -13.98 -3.72
CA ALA A 68 -3.29 -14.47 -4.40
C ALA A 68 -4.43 -13.43 -4.41
N LEU A 69 -4.61 -12.68 -3.33
CA LEU A 69 -5.58 -11.57 -3.29
C LEU A 69 -5.20 -10.44 -4.23
N ALA A 70 -3.92 -10.09 -4.35
CA ALA A 70 -3.45 -9.07 -5.29
C ALA A 70 -3.74 -9.46 -6.74
N ASP A 71 -3.46 -10.72 -7.09
CA ASP A 71 -3.70 -11.26 -8.43
C ASP A 71 -5.20 -11.26 -8.77
N GLU A 72 -6.05 -11.64 -7.82
CA GLU A 72 -7.51 -11.59 -7.98
C GLU A 72 -8.02 -10.15 -8.17
N GLN A 73 -7.49 -9.19 -7.41
CA GLN A 73 -7.85 -7.78 -7.59
C GLN A 73 -7.46 -7.27 -8.98
N ASP A 74 -6.26 -7.60 -9.46
CA ASP A 74 -5.86 -7.20 -10.80
C ASP A 74 -6.70 -7.87 -11.90
N TRP A 75 -7.20 -9.09 -11.66
CA TRP A 75 -8.17 -9.74 -12.55
C TRP A 75 -9.52 -9.02 -12.53
N LEU A 76 -10.05 -8.68 -11.36
CA LEU A 76 -11.33 -7.96 -11.20
C LEU A 76 -11.28 -6.54 -11.78
N ASP A 77 -10.14 -5.88 -11.67
CA ASP A 77 -9.90 -4.55 -12.25
C ASP A 77 -9.66 -4.60 -13.77
N GLY A 78 -9.57 -5.80 -14.36
CA GLY A 78 -9.38 -6.00 -15.79
C GLY A 78 -7.95 -5.78 -16.29
N GLU A 79 -6.97 -5.73 -15.38
CA GLU A 79 -5.56 -5.49 -15.69
C GLU A 79 -4.84 -6.77 -16.11
N VAL A 80 -5.31 -7.91 -15.61
CA VAL A 80 -4.92 -9.23 -16.09
C VAL A 80 -6.06 -9.81 -16.94
N PRO A 81 -5.86 -10.01 -18.27
CA PRO A 81 -6.89 -10.60 -19.11
C PRO A 81 -7.16 -12.05 -18.68
N PRO A 82 -8.42 -12.52 -18.72
CA PRO A 82 -8.72 -13.92 -18.45
C PRO A 82 -7.97 -14.80 -19.44
N VAL A 83 -7.19 -15.77 -18.93
CA VAL A 83 -6.45 -16.71 -19.78
C VAL A 83 -7.45 -17.40 -20.72
N PRO A 84 -7.32 -17.28 -22.05
CA PRO A 84 -8.24 -17.94 -22.95
C PRO A 84 -8.12 -19.46 -22.72
N ALA A 85 -9.25 -20.09 -22.38
CA ALA A 85 -9.32 -21.54 -22.27
C ALA A 85 -8.75 -22.14 -23.56
N ARG A 86 -7.77 -23.05 -23.43
CA ARG A 86 -7.19 -23.76 -24.58
C ARG A 86 -8.34 -24.35 -25.37
N ARG A 87 -8.59 -23.84 -26.58
CA ARG A 87 -9.53 -24.49 -27.51
C ARG A 87 -8.99 -25.89 -27.74
N PRO A 88 -9.78 -26.97 -27.56
CA PRO A 88 -9.31 -28.30 -27.92
C PRO A 88 -8.96 -28.26 -29.41
N GLN A 89 -7.67 -28.42 -29.73
CA GLN A 89 -7.24 -28.69 -31.09
C GLN A 89 -7.97 -29.97 -31.48
N LYS A 90 -8.85 -29.88 -32.48
CA LYS A 90 -9.35 -31.07 -33.17
C LYS A 90 -8.12 -31.86 -33.59
N GLN A 91 -7.95 -33.04 -33.03
CA GLN A 91 -7.04 -34.04 -33.57
C GLN A 91 -7.70 -34.48 -34.87
N ASP A 92 -7.14 -34.02 -35.99
CA ASP A 92 -7.51 -34.54 -37.30
C ASP A 92 -7.06 -36.00 -37.36
N ALA A 93 -8.03 -36.87 -37.67
CA ALA A 93 -7.87 -38.32 -37.78
C ALA A 93 -7.24 -38.74 -39.11
#